data_AF-A0A436F163-F1
#
_entry.id   AF-A0A436F163-F1
#
_cell.length_a   1.000
_cell.length_b   1.000
_cell.length_c   1.000
_cell.angle_alpha   90.00
_cell.angle_beta   90.00
_cell.angle_gamma   90.00
#
_symmetry.space_group_name_H-M   'P 1'
#
loop_
_entity.id
_entity.type
_entity.pdbx_description
1 polymer ?
#
loop_
_entity_poly.entity_id
_entity_poly.type
_entity_poly.pdbx_seq_one_letter_code
_entity_poly.pdbx_strand_id
1 'polypeptide(L)'
;MIPWVQLDSAKTPDGGQELRLKRRGTEFSIMLGTNELMNSRLSGSEEALAKLSCERIAGHSRPTILIGGLGMGFTLRAALTELANDAGIVVAELVPAVVAWARGPMAEIFDGCLDDPRVTIQETDVGQLIRSRPAA
;
A
#
# COMPACT_ATOMS: atom_id res chain seq x y z
N MET A 1 2.00 5.90 29.87
CA MET A 1 2.02 4.95 28.73
C MET A 1 0.80 5.24 27.87
N ILE A 2 0.97 5.54 26.58
CA ILE A 2 -0.18 5.77 25.69
C ILE A 2 -0.73 4.38 25.28
N PRO A 3 -2.02 4.09 25.49
CA PRO A 3 -2.60 2.80 25.13
C PRO A 3 -2.82 2.69 23.61
N TRP A 4 -2.88 1.45 23.12
CA TRP A 4 -3.40 1.18 21.78
C TRP A 4 -4.91 1.34 21.76
N VAL A 5 -5.42 2.08 20.79
CA VAL A 5 -6.85 2.23 20.51
C VAL A 5 -7.13 1.60 19.15
N GLN A 6 -8.14 0.74 19.06
CA GLN A 6 -8.65 0.26 17.78
C GLN A 6 -9.49 1.37 17.16
N LEU A 7 -9.12 1.79 15.95
CA LEU A 7 -9.84 2.83 15.21
C LEU A 7 -10.93 2.23 14.34
N ASP A 8 -10.66 1.08 13.72
CA ASP A 8 -11.61 0.42 12.82
C ASP A 8 -11.25 -1.07 12.62
N SER A 9 -12.16 -1.84 12.02
CA SER A 9 -11.90 -3.20 11.56
C SER A 9 -12.64 -3.56 10.28
N ALA A 10 -12.11 -4.53 9.54
CA ALA A 10 -12.69 -5.02 8.30
C ALA A 10 -12.39 -6.50 8.10
N LYS A 11 -13.33 -7.24 7.51
CA LYS A 11 -13.10 -8.64 7.15
C LYS A 11 -12.31 -8.73 5.84
N THR A 12 -11.49 -9.76 5.71
CA THR A 12 -10.93 -10.17 4.42
C THR A 12 -12.06 -10.58 3.47
N PRO A 13 -11.88 -10.53 2.13
CA PRO A 13 -12.97 -10.83 1.20
C PRO A 13 -13.53 -12.26 1.30
N ASP A 14 -12.71 -13.21 1.73
CA ASP A 14 -13.13 -14.59 2.01
C ASP A 14 -13.88 -14.74 3.36
N GLY A 15 -13.95 -13.67 4.15
CA GLY A 15 -14.58 -13.62 5.47
C GLY A 15 -13.84 -14.40 6.56
N GLY A 16 -12.71 -15.02 6.25
CA GLY A 16 -12.00 -15.93 7.14
C GLY A 16 -11.19 -15.22 8.23
N GLN A 17 -10.83 -13.95 8.00
CA GLN A 17 -9.99 -13.19 8.91
C GLN A 17 -10.49 -11.74 9.06
N GLU A 18 -10.03 -11.08 10.12
CA GLU A 18 -10.33 -9.67 10.39
C GLU A 18 -9.04 -8.86 10.48
N LEU A 19 -8.98 -7.80 9.68
CA LEU A 19 -8.03 -6.72 9.80
C LEU A 19 -8.50 -5.69 10.82
N ARG A 20 -7.59 -5.20 11.64
CA ARG A 20 -7.88 -4.14 12.63
C ARG A 20 -6.84 -3.04 12.52
N LEU A 21 -7.30 -1.81 12.36
CA LEU A 21 -6.47 -0.63 12.44
C LEU A 21 -6.36 -0.18 13.89
N LYS A 22 -5.15 -0.06 14.41
CA LYS A 22 -4.87 0.45 15.75
C LYS A 22 -3.98 1.67 15.70
N ARG A 23 -4.14 2.56 16.68
CA ARG A 23 -3.33 3.76 16.85
C ARG A 23 -2.81 3.89 18.29
N ARG A 24 -1.58 4.38 18.44
CA ARG A 24 -0.96 4.77 19.71
C ARG A 24 -0.17 6.05 19.49
N GLY A 25 -0.66 7.18 19.99
CA GLY A 25 -0.04 8.48 19.70
C GLY A 25 -0.08 8.77 18.20
N THR A 26 1.07 8.85 17.55
CA THR A 26 1.21 9.01 16.09
C THR A 26 1.46 7.68 15.36
N GLU A 27 1.62 6.59 16.08
CA GLU A 27 1.93 5.27 15.51
C GLU A 27 0.64 4.55 15.11
N PHE A 28 0.65 3.92 13.93
CA PHE A 28 -0.41 3.05 13.44
C PHE A 28 0.08 1.62 13.30
N SER A 29 -0.85 0.67 13.44
CA SER A 29 -0.61 -0.75 13.27
C SER A 29 -1.81 -1.42 12.61
N ILE A 30 -1.56 -2.24 11.60
CA ILE A 30 -2.57 -3.11 10.97
C ILE A 30 -2.34 -4.53 11.48
N MET A 31 -3.37 -5.08 12.12
CA MET A 31 -3.35 -6.41 12.73
C MET A 31 -4.24 -7.37 11.93
N LEU A 32 -3.82 -8.62 11.76
CA LEU A 32 -4.63 -9.72 11.25
C LEU A 32 -4.80 -10.77 12.34
N GLY A 33 -5.99 -10.86 12.95
CA GLY A 33 -6.14 -11.63 14.17
C GLY A 33 -5.16 -11.15 15.25
N THR A 34 -4.33 -12.04 15.81
CA THR A 34 -3.31 -11.70 16.81
C THR A 34 -1.98 -11.21 16.23
N ASN A 35 -1.79 -11.29 14.91
CA ASN A 35 -0.51 -10.99 14.26
C ASN A 35 -0.47 -9.53 13.84
N GLU A 36 0.61 -8.81 14.18
CA GLU A 36 0.89 -7.51 13.58
C GLU A 36 1.44 -7.74 12.17
N LEU A 37 0.75 -7.20 11.15
CA LEU A 37 1.24 -7.29 9.77
C LEU A 37 2.29 -6.23 9.50
N MET A 38 2.03 -4.99 9.94
CA MET A 38 2.90 -3.85 9.73
C MET A 38 2.54 -2.71 10.70
N ASN A 39 3.53 -1.87 10.99
CA ASN A 39 3.35 -0.64 11.76
C ASN A 39 4.03 0.54 11.06
N SER A 40 3.64 1.76 11.44
CA SER A 40 4.11 2.98 10.79
C SER A 40 5.52 3.43 11.18
N ARG A 41 6.31 2.60 11.87
CA ARG A 41 7.67 2.96 12.35
C ARG A 41 8.79 2.38 11.51
N LEU A 42 8.54 1.27 10.80
CA LEU A 42 9.53 0.53 10.04
C LEU A 42 9.05 0.38 8.61
N SER A 43 9.86 0.86 7.66
CA SER A 43 9.57 0.88 6.21
C SER A 43 10.74 0.39 5.34
N GLY A 44 11.83 -0.09 5.95
CA GLY A 44 13.09 -0.34 5.24
C GLY A 44 12.98 -1.44 4.18
N SER A 45 12.20 -2.48 4.41
CA SER A 45 11.94 -3.53 3.42
C SER A 45 11.12 -3.00 2.24
N GLU A 46 10.13 -2.17 2.52
CA GLU A 46 9.21 -1.60 1.56
C GLU A 46 9.93 -0.60 0.62
N GLU A 47 10.79 0.22 1.19
CA GLU A 47 11.65 1.16 0.46
C GLU A 47 12.67 0.42 -0.41
N ALA A 48 13.36 -0.59 0.16
CA ALA A 48 14.32 -1.40 -0.60
C ALA A 48 13.66 -2.15 -1.75
N LEU A 49 12.47 -2.73 -1.54
CA LEU A 49 11.71 -3.43 -2.57
C LEU A 49 11.35 -2.50 -3.74
N ALA A 50 10.88 -1.29 -3.44
CA ALA A 50 10.54 -0.30 -4.47
C ALA A 50 11.79 0.10 -5.27
N LYS A 51 12.87 0.48 -4.58
CA LYS A 51 14.12 0.92 -5.20
C LYS A 51 14.74 -0.14 -6.10
N LEU A 52 14.95 -1.34 -5.58
CA LEU A 52 15.55 -2.44 -6.33
C LEU A 52 14.70 -2.86 -7.54
N SER A 53 13.38 -2.70 -7.46
CA SER A 53 12.47 -2.94 -8.59
C SER A 53 12.58 -1.85 -9.65
N CYS A 54 12.60 -0.58 -9.23
CA CYS A 54 12.71 0.57 -10.13
C CYS A 54 14.06 0.61 -10.87
N GLU A 55 15.17 0.29 -10.18
CA GLU A 55 16.50 0.20 -10.77
C GLU A 55 16.55 -0.77 -11.97
N ARG A 56 15.84 -1.90 -11.89
CA ARG A 56 15.79 -2.91 -12.96
C ARG A 56 15.08 -2.42 -14.22
N ILE A 57 14.21 -1.42 -14.10
CA ILE A 57 13.38 -0.93 -15.19
C ILE A 57 13.74 0.49 -15.63
N ALA A 58 14.76 1.13 -15.03
CA ALA A 58 15.14 2.52 -15.28
C ALA A 58 15.42 2.88 -16.76
N GLY A 59 15.75 1.90 -17.61
CA GLY A 59 15.95 2.10 -19.04
C GLY A 59 14.68 2.06 -19.91
N HIS A 60 13.51 1.75 -19.34
CA HIS A 60 12.25 1.66 -20.08
C HIS A 60 11.59 3.05 -20.16
N SER A 61 11.09 3.42 -21.33
CA SER A 61 10.29 4.63 -21.48
C SER A 61 8.88 4.42 -20.90
N ARG A 62 8.41 5.37 -20.10
CA ARG A 62 7.04 5.41 -19.54
C ARG A 62 6.61 4.08 -18.90
N PRO A 63 7.40 3.52 -17.95
CA PRO A 63 7.08 2.22 -17.37
C PRO A 63 5.76 2.29 -16.59
N THR A 64 5.03 1.18 -16.57
CA THR A 64 3.90 1.00 -15.66
C THR A 64 4.23 -0.11 -14.68
N ILE A 65 4.18 0.18 -13.38
CA ILE A 65 4.41 -0.81 -12.32
C ILE A 65 3.09 -1.19 -11.64
N LEU A 66 3.02 -2.42 -11.14
CA LEU A 66 1.93 -2.94 -10.33
C LEU A 66 2.47 -3.23 -8.92
N ILE A 67 1.84 -2.63 -7.91
CA ILE A 67 2.09 -2.91 -6.49
C ILE A 67 0.92 -3.72 -5.96
N GLY A 68 1.21 -4.92 -5.42
CA GLY A 68 0.22 -5.75 -4.76
C GLY A 68 0.12 -5.41 -3.27
N GLY A 69 -1.05 -4.94 -2.85
CA GLY A 69 -1.32 -4.43 -1.50
C GLY A 69 -0.90 -2.96 -1.33
N LEU A 70 -1.73 -2.19 -0.63
CA LEU A 70 -1.47 -0.79 -0.28
C LEU A 70 -0.69 -0.68 1.04
N GLY A 71 -1.08 -1.48 2.03
CA GLY A 71 -0.47 -1.47 3.37
C GLY A 71 -0.43 -0.08 4.00
N MET A 72 0.75 0.34 4.45
CA MET A 72 1.01 1.69 4.98
C MET A 72 1.48 2.69 3.91
N GLY A 73 1.47 2.31 2.63
CA GLY A 73 1.87 3.21 1.53
C GLY A 73 3.37 3.40 1.35
N PHE A 74 4.23 2.75 2.15
CA PHE A 74 5.68 2.95 2.08
C PHE A 74 6.29 2.53 0.74
N THR A 75 5.90 1.37 0.19
CA THR A 75 6.37 0.93 -1.14
C THR A 75 5.90 1.90 -2.23
N LEU A 76 4.66 2.40 -2.14
CA LEU A 76 4.13 3.37 -3.09
C LEU A 76 4.92 4.69 -3.05
N ARG A 77 5.13 5.26 -1.86
CA ARG A 77 5.88 6.51 -1.68
C ARG A 77 7.32 6.39 -2.17
N ALA A 78 7.98 5.27 -1.87
CA ALA A 78 9.32 4.99 -2.37
C ALA A 78 9.33 4.87 -3.91
N ALA A 79 8.38 4.13 -4.50
CA ALA A 79 8.29 4.01 -5.96
C ALA A 79 8.04 5.35 -6.66
N LEU A 80 7.20 6.23 -6.10
CA LEU A 80 6.96 7.58 -6.62
C LEU A 80 8.20 8.47 -6.59
N THR A 81 9.12 8.21 -5.66
CA THR A 81 10.40 8.94 -5.54
C THR A 81 11.40 8.47 -6.59
N GLU A 82 11.40 7.17 -6.92
CA GLU A 82 12.36 6.56 -7.86
C GLU A 82 11.91 6.69 -9.33
N LEU A 83 10.60 6.74 -9.59
CA LEU A 83 10.05 6.78 -10.94
C LEU A 83 9.94 8.21 -11.50
N ALA A 84 10.15 8.34 -12.80
CA ALA A 84 9.92 9.58 -13.54
C ALA A 84 8.44 9.98 -13.56
N ASN A 85 8.18 11.24 -13.95
CA ASN A 85 6.82 11.82 -13.96
C ASN A 85 5.89 11.22 -15.02
N ASP A 86 6.44 10.51 -16.01
CA ASP A 86 5.71 9.88 -17.12
C ASP A 86 5.44 8.38 -16.88
N ALA A 87 5.85 7.85 -15.72
CA ALA A 87 5.55 6.50 -15.28
C ALA A 87 4.11 6.38 -14.75
N GLY A 88 3.58 5.16 -14.78
CA GLY A 88 2.31 4.80 -14.14
C GLY A 88 2.51 3.84 -12.98
N ILE A 89 1.72 4.00 -11.92
CA ILE A 89 1.68 3.09 -10.78
C ILE A 89 0.25 2.64 -10.55
N VAL A 90 0.03 1.33 -10.64
CA VAL A 90 -1.24 0.71 -10.23
C VAL A 90 -1.02 0.03 -8.88
N VAL A 91 -1.86 0.34 -7.90
CA VAL A 91 -1.88 -0.40 -6.62
C VAL A 91 -3.14 -1.24 -6.56
N ALA A 92 -2.97 -2.56 -6.42
CA ALA A 92 -4.07 -3.50 -6.24
C ALA A 92 -4.26 -3.78 -4.74
N GLU A 93 -5.30 -3.22 -4.13
CA GLU A 93 -5.62 -3.48 -2.73
C GLU A 93 -6.79 -4.43 -2.63
N LEU A 94 -6.61 -5.53 -1.89
CA LEU A 94 -7.60 -6.59 -1.75
C LEU A 94 -8.75 -6.18 -0.83
N VAL A 95 -8.49 -5.36 0.19
CA VAL A 95 -9.45 -4.96 1.21
C VAL A 95 -9.77 -3.46 1.08
N PRO A 96 -10.96 -3.08 0.58
CA PRO A 96 -11.37 -1.68 0.41
C PRO A 96 -11.18 -0.79 1.65
N ALA A 97 -11.35 -1.36 2.85
CA ALA A 97 -11.15 -0.64 4.09
C ALA A 97 -9.72 -0.10 4.26
N VAL A 98 -8.70 -0.80 3.75
CA VAL A 98 -7.30 -0.33 3.80
C VAL A 98 -7.14 0.96 2.98
N VAL A 99 -7.81 1.06 1.83
CA VAL A 99 -7.84 2.29 1.02
C VAL A 99 -8.56 3.40 1.77
N ALA A 100 -9.71 3.10 2.38
CA ALA A 100 -10.45 4.07 3.19
C ALA A 100 -9.62 4.59 4.38
N TRP A 101 -8.88 3.71 5.05
CA TRP A 101 -7.98 4.07 6.14
C TRP A 101 -6.84 4.96 5.68
N ALA A 102 -6.26 4.64 4.52
CA ALA A 102 -5.21 5.44 3.89
C ALA A 102 -5.66 6.86 3.54
N ARG A 103 -6.90 7.02 3.08
CA ARG A 103 -7.51 8.33 2.78
C ARG A 103 -8.03 9.07 4.02
N GLY A 104 -8.23 8.38 5.14
CA GLY A 104 -8.77 8.94 6.37
C GLY A 104 -7.75 8.94 7.51
N PRO A 105 -7.89 8.05 8.51
CA PRO A 105 -7.07 8.07 9.72
C PRO A 105 -5.55 8.00 9.48
N MET A 106 -5.10 7.38 8.39
CA MET A 106 -3.66 7.27 8.06
C MET A 106 -3.19 8.32 7.04
N ALA A 107 -3.99 9.34 6.68
CA ALA A 107 -3.65 10.29 5.63
C ALA A 107 -2.27 10.97 5.82
N GLU A 108 -1.88 11.25 7.07
CA GLU A 108 -0.55 11.80 7.40
C GLU A 108 0.60 10.86 7.01
N ILE A 109 0.42 9.53 7.10
CA ILE A 109 1.43 8.55 6.67
C ILE A 109 1.56 8.55 5.15
N PHE A 110 0.43 8.70 4.46
CA PHE A 110 0.37 8.66 3.01
C PHE A 110 0.85 9.96 2.37
N ASP A 111 0.90 11.08 3.10
CA ASP A 111 1.55 12.33 2.68
C ASP A 111 1.14 12.78 1.26
N GLY A 112 -0.16 12.68 0.97
CA GLY A 112 -0.74 13.04 -0.34
C GLY A 112 -0.39 12.10 -1.50
N CYS A 113 0.35 11.02 -1.30
CA CYS A 113 0.81 10.15 -2.39
C CYS A 113 -0.33 9.47 -3.17
N LEU A 114 -1.52 9.35 -2.58
CA LEU A 114 -2.71 8.81 -3.24
C LEU A 114 -3.34 9.75 -4.27
N ASP A 115 -2.95 11.03 -4.25
CA ASP A 115 -3.45 12.07 -5.16
C ASP A 115 -2.46 12.37 -6.29
N ASP A 116 -1.29 11.71 -6.30
CA ASP A 116 -0.34 11.81 -7.40
C ASP A 116 -0.98 11.27 -8.69
N PRO A 117 -0.95 12.03 -9.81
CA PRO A 117 -1.64 11.65 -11.05
C PRO A 117 -1.09 10.37 -11.70
N ARG A 118 0.09 9.90 -11.28
CA ARG A 118 0.67 8.62 -11.70
C ARG A 118 0.00 7.43 -11.03
N VAL A 119 -0.74 7.64 -9.94
CA VAL A 119 -1.27 6.57 -9.09
C VAL A 119 -2.72 6.25 -9.45
N THR A 120 -2.98 4.96 -9.68
CA THR A 120 -4.33 4.40 -9.78
C THR A 120 -4.50 3.31 -8.74
N ILE A 121 -5.47 3.47 -7.85
CA ILE A 121 -5.85 2.43 -6.89
C ILE A 121 -6.95 1.56 -7.50
N GLN A 122 -6.76 0.24 -7.44
CA GLN A 122 -7.76 -0.74 -7.84
C GLN A 122 -8.06 -1.64 -6.64
N GLU A 123 -9.31 -1.59 -6.17
CA GLU A 123 -9.80 -2.46 -5.09
C GLU A 123 -10.10 -3.86 -5.64
N THR A 124 -9.06 -4.67 -5.80
CA THR A 124 -9.14 -6.00 -6.41
C THR A 124 -7.99 -6.91 -5.99
N ASP A 125 -8.11 -8.20 -6.29
CA ASP A 125 -7.06 -9.19 -6.13
C ASP A 125 -5.94 -8.95 -7.17
N VAL A 126 -4.71 -8.78 -6.70
CA VAL A 126 -3.54 -8.54 -7.56
C VAL A 126 -3.34 -9.66 -8.59
N GLY A 127 -3.65 -10.91 -8.22
CA GLY A 127 -3.57 -12.06 -9.12
C GLY A 127 -4.58 -11.97 -10.27
N GLN A 128 -5.77 -11.41 -10.03
CA GLN A 128 -6.73 -11.13 -11.11
C GLN A 128 -6.13 -10.13 -12.11
N LEU A 129 -5.48 -9.06 -11.65
CA LEU A 129 -4.84 -8.10 -12.54
C LEU A 129 -3.70 -8.72 -13.35
N ILE A 130 -2.84 -9.50 -12.71
CA ILE A 130 -1.76 -10.22 -13.38
C ILE A 130 -2.30 -11.13 -14.48
N ARG A 131 -3.42 -11.84 -14.24
CA ARG A 131 -4.06 -12.71 -15.25
C ARG A 131 -4.81 -11.95 -16.34
N SER A 132 -5.34 -10.77 -16.03
CA SER A 132 -6.18 -9.98 -16.94
C SER A 132 -5.40 -9.29 -18.07
N ARG A 133 -4.09 -9.11 -17.90
CA ARG A 133 -3.24 -8.48 -18.91
C ARG A 133 -2.39 -9.53 -19.63
N PRO A 134 -2.42 -9.59 -20.97
CA PRO A 134 -1.46 -10.37 -21.73
C PRO A 134 -0.03 -9.93 -21.38
N ALA A 135 0.91 -10.87 -21.37
CA ALA A 135 2.33 -10.52 -21.38
C ALA A 135 2.60 -9.68 -22.64
N ALA A 136 3.28 -8.54 -22.46
CA ALA A 136 3.71 -7.67 -23.55
C ALA A 136 4.79 -8.35 -24.41
#